data_AF-A0A3L7UFT7-F1
#
_entry.id   AF-A0A3L7UFT7-F1
#
_cell.length_a   1.000
_cell.length_b   1.000
_cell.length_c   1.000
_cell.angle_alpha   90.00
_cell.angle_beta   90.00
_cell.angle_gamma   90.00
#
_symmetry.space_group_name_H-M   'P 1'
#
loop_
_entity.id
_entity.type
_entity.pdbx_description
1 polymer ?
#
loop_
_entity_poly.entity_id
_entity_poly.type
_entity_poly.pdbx_seq_one_letter_code
_entity_poly.pdbx_strand_id
1 'polypeptide(L)'
;NLALFCSVRCATSGRAAGMAGVILVLMFVLPDLILRGLAAYPPQVVPSVVLDTLNRIPSAFETISIFGRLRWLLQTDNPVVFFGQQFWISMGIAIALFAISTLTIDFWSAAVEAGGPSENPTIRRWSVGRSWPMAVMWKEFLFFTGGRSFFIAKIIGGGLVFAAFIMLQRTNGDESFVTLQGDYAWAAFLTFAGFFAIEVLLYSSGCLFYEIRQATQSTLAAIPLSGVRILLEKAGGCLIALIPSIFWLGMTVLAGYDGIARECSMTMVISVLIVLGFSSHMAVILSLYTRWAALPLTVLLSAPAFFCLAAPILNLTTTTNAIARSQHIESTLLLSAFVNLFWTWLFILLPLQLWIKDRWNHISQF
;
A
#
# COMPACT_ATOMS: atom_id res chain seq x y z
N ASN A 1 23.32 -1.05 -0.30
CA ASN A 1 23.60 -2.42 -0.80
C ASN A 1 22.36 -3.28 -0.98
N LEU A 2 21.44 -3.37 -0.02
CA LEU A 2 20.17 -4.10 -0.25
C LEU A 2 19.39 -3.58 -1.47
N ALA A 3 19.24 -2.25 -1.59
CA ALA A 3 18.59 -1.64 -2.76
C ALA A 3 19.31 -1.98 -4.09
N LEU A 4 20.65 -2.07 -4.08
CA LEU A 4 21.45 -2.44 -5.24
C LEU A 4 21.22 -3.91 -5.61
N PHE A 5 21.27 -4.82 -4.64
CA PHE A 5 20.94 -6.24 -4.83
C PHE A 5 19.53 -6.43 -5.42
N CYS A 6 18.52 -5.77 -4.84
CA CYS A 6 17.15 -5.82 -5.36
C CYS A 6 17.05 -5.20 -6.77
N SER A 7 17.82 -4.15 -7.07
CA SER A 7 17.85 -3.52 -8.39
C SER A 7 18.45 -4.42 -9.46
N VAL A 8 19.50 -5.17 -9.16
CA VAL A 8 20.07 -6.12 -10.13
C VAL A 8 19.13 -7.31 -10.34
N ARG A 9 18.42 -7.74 -9.29
CA ARG A 9 17.50 -8.89 -9.39
C ARG A 9 16.20 -8.58 -10.15
N CYS A 10 15.71 -7.35 -10.07
CA CYS A 10 14.42 -6.98 -10.60
C CYS A 10 14.54 -6.26 -11.95
N ALA A 11 13.76 -6.71 -12.93
CA ALA A 11 13.71 -6.07 -14.26
C ALA A 11 13.20 -4.62 -14.24
N THR A 12 12.55 -4.19 -13.16
CA THR A 12 12.06 -2.81 -13.01
C THR A 12 12.41 -2.24 -11.64
N SER A 13 12.72 -0.95 -11.60
CA SER A 13 13.04 -0.23 -10.36
C SER A 13 11.89 -0.25 -9.35
N GLY A 14 10.64 -0.29 -9.80
CA GLY A 14 9.47 -0.44 -8.93
C GLY A 14 9.45 -1.78 -8.19
N ARG A 15 9.75 -2.89 -8.88
CA ARG A 15 9.85 -4.21 -8.26
C ARG A 15 11.05 -4.31 -7.32
N ALA A 16 12.17 -3.69 -7.69
CA ALA A 16 13.35 -3.60 -6.83
C ALA A 16 13.03 -2.88 -5.51
N ALA A 17 12.39 -1.71 -5.60
CA ALA A 17 11.98 -0.93 -4.44
C ALA A 17 10.96 -1.70 -3.58
N GLY A 18 9.96 -2.33 -4.20
CA GLY A 18 8.98 -3.16 -3.49
C GLY A 18 9.63 -4.33 -2.76
N MET A 19 10.54 -5.06 -3.41
CA MET A 19 11.27 -6.17 -2.80
C MET A 19 12.14 -5.70 -1.63
N ALA A 20 12.90 -4.61 -1.81
CA ALA A 20 13.69 -4.03 -0.73
C ALA A 20 12.82 -3.58 0.45
N GLY A 21 11.66 -2.97 0.16
CA GLY A 21 10.68 -2.56 1.15
C GLY A 21 10.13 -3.75 1.95
N VAL A 22 9.72 -4.83 1.27
CA VAL A 22 9.24 -6.05 1.95
C VAL A 22 10.34 -6.66 2.83
N ILE A 23 11.59 -6.73 2.36
CA ILE A 23 12.70 -7.25 3.16
C ILE A 23 12.93 -6.39 4.40
N LEU A 24 12.88 -5.06 4.28
CA LEU A 24 13.02 -4.15 5.42
C LEU A 24 11.85 -4.28 6.40
N VAL A 25 10.61 -4.34 5.91
CA VAL A 25 9.42 -4.55 6.76
C VAL A 25 9.53 -5.86 7.50
N LEU A 26 9.89 -6.95 6.83
CA LEU A 26 10.14 -8.23 7.51
C LEU A 26 11.27 -8.10 8.53
N MET A 27 12.38 -7.46 8.19
CA MET A 27 13.51 -7.29 9.11
C MET A 27 13.13 -6.52 10.39
N PHE A 28 12.24 -5.52 10.29
CA PHE A 28 11.86 -4.69 11.44
C PHE A 28 10.62 -5.18 12.19
N VAL A 29 9.64 -5.76 11.50
CA VAL A 29 8.36 -6.17 12.09
C VAL A 29 8.38 -7.63 12.56
N LEU A 30 9.08 -8.52 11.84
CA LEU A 30 9.11 -9.94 12.16
C LEU A 30 9.64 -10.25 13.57
N PRO A 31 10.68 -9.58 14.11
CA PRO A 31 11.17 -9.84 15.46
C PRO A 31 10.11 -9.59 16.53
N ASP A 32 9.40 -8.45 16.45
CA ASP A 32 8.33 -8.11 17.38
C ASP A 32 7.14 -9.07 17.24
N LEU A 33 6.80 -9.45 16.01
CA LEU A 33 5.75 -10.44 15.73
C LEU A 33 6.09 -11.80 16.36
N ILE A 34 7.35 -12.26 16.24
CA ILE A 34 7.81 -13.53 16.83
C ILE A 34 7.76 -13.43 18.37
N LEU A 35 8.27 -12.36 18.97
CA LEU A 35 8.30 -12.22 20.43
C LEU A 35 6.88 -12.17 21.03
N ARG A 36 5.99 -11.36 20.44
CA ARG A 36 4.59 -11.30 20.88
C ARG A 36 3.85 -12.60 20.61
N GLY A 37 4.12 -13.23 19.47
CA GLY A 37 3.57 -14.55 19.14
C GLY A 37 3.97 -15.59 20.18
N LEU A 38 5.27 -15.70 20.49
CA LEU A 38 5.78 -16.62 21.51
C LEU A 38 5.20 -16.34 22.89
N ALA A 39 5.06 -15.07 23.28
CA ALA A 39 4.46 -14.69 24.56
C ALA A 39 2.98 -15.08 24.67
N ALA A 40 2.27 -15.18 23.53
CA ALA A 40 0.88 -15.59 23.47
C ALA A 40 0.70 -17.12 23.46
N TYR A 41 1.75 -17.91 23.23
CA TYR A 41 1.64 -19.37 23.20
C TYR A 41 1.76 -19.99 24.61
N PRO A 42 0.90 -20.96 24.97
CA PRO A 42 1.07 -21.70 26.22
C PRO A 42 2.38 -22.50 26.18
N PRO A 43 3.16 -22.52 27.27
CA PRO A 43 4.50 -23.12 27.31
C PRO A 43 4.54 -24.64 27.09
N GLN A 44 3.39 -25.29 26.98
CA GLN A 44 3.25 -26.74 26.84
C GLN A 44 3.00 -27.21 25.38
N VAL A 45 2.69 -26.28 24.46
CA VAL A 45 2.27 -26.63 23.09
C VAL A 45 3.45 -26.76 22.12
N VAL A 46 4.51 -26.00 22.35
CA VAL A 46 5.67 -25.91 21.45
C VAL A 46 6.86 -26.65 22.06
N PRO A 47 7.51 -27.58 21.33
CA PRO A 47 8.72 -28.24 21.81
C PRO A 47 9.79 -27.22 22.23
N SER A 48 10.48 -27.47 23.34
CA SER A 48 11.51 -26.58 23.89
C SER A 48 12.58 -26.19 22.86
N VAL A 49 12.97 -27.13 22.00
CA VAL A 49 13.92 -26.89 20.90
C VAL A 49 13.42 -25.83 19.92
N VAL A 50 12.14 -25.85 19.57
CA VAL A 50 11.53 -24.87 18.65
C VAL A 50 11.42 -23.51 19.33
N LEU A 51 11.05 -23.49 20.61
CA LEU A 51 10.98 -22.26 21.40
C LEU A 51 12.36 -21.58 21.52
N ASP A 52 13.40 -22.36 21.81
CA ASP A 52 14.78 -21.87 21.89
C ASP A 52 15.27 -21.32 20.54
N THR A 53 14.92 -22.02 19.45
CA THR A 53 15.29 -21.56 18.10
C THR A 53 14.56 -20.27 17.74
N LEU A 54 13.26 -20.18 18.03
CA LEU A 54 12.46 -18.98 17.77
C LEU A 54 12.90 -17.81 18.64
N ASN A 55 13.32 -18.01 19.89
CA ASN A 55 13.85 -16.96 20.76
C ASN A 55 15.22 -16.42 20.30
N ARG A 56 16.02 -17.21 19.59
CA ARG A 56 17.30 -16.76 19.01
C ARG A 56 17.13 -15.85 17.80
N ILE A 57 16.00 -15.94 17.10
CA ILE A 57 15.78 -15.15 15.89
C ILE A 57 15.66 -13.64 16.22
N PRO A 58 14.77 -13.19 17.13
CA PRO A 58 14.66 -11.79 17.50
C PRO A 58 15.96 -11.18 18.01
N SER A 59 16.72 -11.91 18.83
CA SER A 59 18.01 -11.43 19.35
C SER A 59 19.06 -11.27 18.25
N ALA A 60 19.08 -12.17 17.26
CA ALA A 60 19.92 -12.00 16.07
C ALA A 60 19.52 -10.75 15.26
N PHE A 61 18.22 -10.50 15.07
CA PHE A 61 17.74 -9.29 14.39
C PHE A 61 18.01 -8.01 15.17
N GLU A 62 17.87 -8.04 16.50
CA GLU A 62 18.16 -6.89 17.37
C GLU A 62 19.63 -6.48 17.29
N THR A 63 20.53 -7.46 17.20
CA THR A 63 21.98 -7.22 17.02
C THR A 63 22.29 -6.50 15.69
N ILE A 64 21.46 -6.67 14.67
CA ILE A 64 21.60 -6.04 13.35
C ILE A 64 20.85 -4.70 13.30
N SER A 65 19.76 -4.57 14.06
CA SER A 65 18.79 -3.47 13.98
C SER A 65 19.36 -2.11 14.39
N ILE A 66 19.20 -1.12 13.50
CA ILE A 66 19.59 0.28 13.77
C ILE A 66 18.75 0.87 14.91
N PHE A 67 17.45 0.54 14.99
CA PHE A 67 16.57 1.05 16.05
C PHE A 67 16.96 0.52 17.42
N GLY A 68 17.38 -0.74 17.53
CA GLY A 68 17.89 -1.32 18.77
C GLY A 68 19.11 -0.57 19.27
N ARG A 69 20.07 -0.31 18.38
CA ARG A 69 21.27 0.47 18.72
C ARG A 69 20.99 1.92 19.05
N LEU A 70 20.08 2.56 18.31
CA LEU A 70 19.68 3.94 18.60
C LEU A 70 19.06 4.03 20.00
N ARG A 71 18.19 3.08 20.37
CA ARG A 71 17.63 2.98 21.72
C ARG A 71 18.72 2.78 22.78
N TRP A 72 19.70 1.91 22.51
CA TRP A 72 20.83 1.67 23.43
C TRP A 72 21.74 2.90 23.59
N LEU A 73 22.01 3.64 22.51
CA LEU A 73 22.81 4.87 22.52
C LEU A 73 22.10 6.05 23.20
N LEU A 74 20.77 6.06 23.20
CA LEU A 74 19.98 7.09 23.88
C LEU A 74 19.86 6.84 25.40
N GLN A 75 20.29 5.68 25.90
CA GLN A 75 20.37 5.41 27.34
C GLN A 75 21.67 6.00 27.91
N THR A 76 21.55 6.82 28.95
CA THR A 76 22.61 7.67 29.50
C THR A 76 23.81 6.90 30.09
N ASP A 77 23.60 5.64 30.48
CA ASP A 77 24.59 4.87 31.27
C ASP A 77 25.50 3.97 30.41
N ASN A 78 25.33 3.97 29.09
CA ASN A 78 26.06 3.06 28.21
C ASN A 78 27.30 3.72 27.59
N PRO A 79 28.50 3.12 27.68
CA PRO A 79 29.69 3.66 27.05
C PRO A 79 29.55 3.64 25.52
N VAL A 80 29.77 4.77 24.87
CA VAL A 80 29.66 4.88 23.40
C VAL A 80 30.78 4.09 22.73
N VAL A 81 30.45 2.91 22.19
CA VAL A 81 31.37 2.11 21.37
C VAL A 81 31.10 2.37 19.88
N PHE A 82 32.09 2.96 19.18
CA PHE A 82 31.99 3.28 17.76
C PHE A 82 32.00 2.03 16.86
N PHE A 83 32.89 1.07 17.13
CA PHE A 83 33.03 -0.17 16.35
C PHE A 83 32.48 -1.38 17.11
N GLY A 84 31.16 -1.38 17.34
CA GLY A 84 30.47 -2.51 17.95
C GLY A 84 30.32 -3.71 17.02
N GLN A 85 29.87 -4.85 17.56
CA GLN A 85 29.56 -6.05 16.79
C GLN A 85 28.56 -5.78 15.64
N GLN A 86 27.59 -4.89 15.86
CA GLN A 86 26.64 -4.48 14.82
C GLN A 86 27.32 -3.87 13.59
N PHE A 87 28.33 -3.01 13.79
CA PHE A 87 29.05 -2.36 12.69
C PHE A 87 29.69 -3.41 11.78
N TRP A 88 30.39 -4.37 12.37
CA TRP A 88 31.07 -5.44 11.62
C TRP A 88 30.08 -6.37 10.92
N ILE A 89 28.96 -6.73 11.57
CA ILE A 89 27.93 -7.56 10.93
C ILE A 89 27.27 -6.80 9.77
N SER A 90 26.91 -5.53 9.96
CA SER A 90 26.31 -4.71 8.91
C SER A 90 27.27 -4.49 7.73
N MET A 91 28.55 -4.26 8.02
CA MET A 91 29.60 -4.16 7.00
C MET A 91 29.76 -5.49 6.24
N GLY A 92 29.78 -6.62 6.96
CA GLY A 92 29.85 -7.95 6.36
C GLY A 92 28.67 -8.25 5.43
N ILE A 93 27.44 -7.98 5.89
CA ILE A 93 26.22 -8.11 5.07
C ILE A 93 26.28 -7.17 3.87
N ALA A 94 26.75 -5.93 4.07
CA ALA A 94 26.88 -4.94 3.01
C ALA A 94 27.87 -5.40 1.91
N ILE A 95 29.03 -5.95 2.29
CA ILE A 95 30.03 -6.50 1.38
C ILE A 95 29.48 -7.74 0.67
N ALA A 96 28.83 -8.66 1.40
CA ALA A 96 28.24 -9.86 0.82
C ALA A 96 27.16 -9.52 -0.22
N LEU A 97 26.23 -8.62 0.11
CA LEU A 97 25.20 -8.17 -0.84
C LEU A 97 25.79 -7.46 -2.05
N PHE A 98 26.86 -6.68 -1.86
CA PHE A 98 27.57 -6.04 -2.95
C PHE A 98 28.23 -7.08 -3.86
N ALA A 99 29.01 -8.01 -3.30
CA ALA A 99 29.68 -9.06 -4.03
C ALA A 99 28.70 -9.96 -4.80
N ILE A 100 27.63 -10.41 -4.17
CA ILE A 100 26.57 -11.19 -4.83
C ILE A 100 26.01 -10.38 -5.99
N SER A 101 25.62 -9.12 -5.75
CA SER A 101 25.04 -8.28 -6.78
C SER A 101 25.98 -8.00 -7.95
N THR A 102 27.28 -7.88 -7.71
CA THR A 102 28.30 -7.69 -8.76
C THR A 102 28.50 -8.97 -9.56
N LEU A 103 28.57 -10.13 -8.90
CA LEU A 103 28.75 -11.41 -9.58
C LEU A 103 27.52 -11.86 -10.38
N THR A 104 26.33 -11.48 -9.94
CA THR A 104 25.07 -11.83 -10.62
C THR A 104 24.61 -10.78 -11.62
N ILE A 105 25.35 -9.66 -11.79
CA ILE A 105 24.91 -8.58 -12.67
C ILE A 105 24.72 -9.06 -14.09
N ASP A 106 25.73 -9.69 -14.68
CA ASP A 106 25.67 -10.16 -16.08
C ASP A 106 24.60 -11.23 -16.28
N PHE A 107 24.40 -12.09 -15.26
CA PHE A 107 23.38 -13.14 -15.32
C PHE A 107 21.94 -12.58 -15.25
N TRP A 108 21.70 -11.53 -14.46
CA TRP A 108 20.36 -10.92 -14.32
C TRP A 108 20.12 -9.74 -15.28
N SER A 109 21.18 -9.11 -15.79
CA SER A 109 21.13 -8.02 -16.76
C SER A 109 21.27 -8.49 -18.21
N ALA A 110 21.52 -9.80 -18.44
CA ALA A 110 21.42 -10.40 -19.76
C ALA A 110 20.13 -9.92 -20.41
N ALA A 111 20.25 -9.28 -21.57
CA ALA A 111 19.18 -8.52 -22.18
C ALA A 111 17.92 -9.38 -22.25
N VAL A 112 16.92 -9.02 -21.44
CA VAL A 112 15.55 -9.43 -21.73
C VAL A 112 15.27 -8.78 -23.08
N GLU A 113 15.33 -9.59 -24.13
CA GLU A 113 15.10 -9.17 -25.51
C GLU A 113 14.00 -8.12 -25.54
N ALA A 114 14.35 -6.96 -26.08
CA ALA A 114 13.56 -5.74 -26.02
C ALA A 114 12.16 -5.98 -26.59
N GLY A 115 11.18 -6.33 -25.75
CA GLY A 115 9.75 -6.29 -26.04
C GLY A 115 9.29 -6.93 -27.36
N GLY A 116 10.09 -7.79 -27.98
CA GLY A 116 9.70 -8.58 -29.12
C GLY A 116 8.71 -9.65 -28.67
N PRO A 117 7.77 -10.09 -29.53
CA PRO A 117 6.96 -11.25 -29.23
C PRO A 117 7.91 -12.42 -28.93
N SER A 118 7.95 -12.86 -27.68
CA SER A 118 8.91 -13.88 -27.21
C SER A 118 8.95 -15.06 -28.17
N GLU A 119 10.14 -15.40 -28.67
CA GLU A 119 10.36 -16.51 -29.61
C GLU A 119 10.10 -17.90 -28.99
N ASN A 120 9.85 -17.98 -27.68
CA ASN A 120 9.44 -19.20 -27.01
C ASN A 120 7.90 -19.36 -26.97
N PRO A 121 7.28 -20.11 -27.90
CA PRO A 121 5.83 -20.33 -27.93
C PRO A 121 5.30 -21.11 -26.71
N THR A 122 6.17 -21.81 -26.00
CA THR A 122 5.82 -22.66 -24.84
C THR A 122 5.62 -21.87 -23.55
N ILE A 123 6.24 -20.69 -23.41
CA ILE A 123 5.99 -19.74 -22.32
C ILE A 123 5.18 -18.55 -22.84
N ARG A 124 4.27 -18.79 -23.79
CA ARG A 124 3.14 -17.88 -23.96
C ARG A 124 2.37 -17.89 -22.64
N ARG A 125 2.56 -16.84 -21.82
CA ARG A 125 1.48 -16.34 -20.97
C ARG A 125 0.27 -16.31 -21.90
N TRP A 126 -0.69 -17.19 -21.64
CA TRP A 126 -1.75 -17.57 -22.57
C TRP A 126 -2.11 -16.43 -23.51
N SER A 127 -1.87 -16.61 -24.81
CA SER A 127 -2.16 -15.60 -25.80
C SER A 127 -3.60 -15.15 -25.57
N VAL A 128 -3.77 -13.91 -25.15
CA VAL A 128 -5.09 -13.32 -24.92
C VAL A 128 -5.72 -13.21 -26.30
N GLY A 129 -6.43 -14.27 -26.69
CA GLY A 129 -7.12 -14.34 -27.96
C GLY A 129 -8.21 -13.27 -27.98
N ARG A 130 -8.16 -12.44 -29.03
CA ARG A 130 -9.10 -11.33 -29.33
C ARG A 130 -8.99 -10.14 -28.38
N SER A 131 -9.15 -8.93 -28.90
CA SER A 131 -9.34 -7.72 -28.10
C SER A 131 -10.68 -7.84 -27.36
N TRP A 132 -10.62 -8.04 -26.05
CA TRP A 132 -11.82 -8.16 -25.21
C TRP A 132 -12.60 -6.84 -25.26
N PRO A 133 -13.93 -6.85 -25.08
CA PRO A 133 -14.65 -5.62 -24.78
C PRO A 133 -13.98 -4.96 -23.56
N MET A 134 -13.73 -3.64 -23.66
CA MET A 134 -12.95 -2.86 -22.68
C MET A 134 -11.48 -3.28 -22.59
N ALA A 135 -10.78 -3.31 -23.73
CA ALA A 135 -9.37 -3.71 -23.81
C ALA A 135 -8.45 -2.87 -22.89
N VAL A 136 -8.76 -1.58 -22.69
CA VAL A 136 -7.98 -0.70 -21.80
C VAL A 136 -8.12 -1.16 -20.35
N MET A 137 -9.33 -1.48 -19.92
CA MET A 137 -9.62 -1.99 -18.57
C MET A 137 -8.85 -3.27 -18.26
N TRP A 138 -8.89 -4.25 -19.17
CA TRP A 138 -8.20 -5.52 -18.97
C TRP A 138 -6.69 -5.39 -19.01
N LYS A 139 -6.17 -4.48 -19.86
CA LYS A 139 -4.76 -4.11 -19.87
C LYS A 139 -4.35 -3.60 -18.48
N GLU A 140 -5.04 -2.59 -17.94
CA GLU A 140 -4.70 -2.03 -16.63
C GLU A 140 -4.79 -3.07 -15.53
N PHE A 141 -5.86 -3.87 -15.50
CA PHE A 141 -6.00 -4.97 -14.56
C PHE A 141 -4.77 -5.90 -14.62
N LEU A 142 -4.36 -6.33 -15.80
CA LEU A 142 -3.19 -7.22 -15.98
C LEU A 142 -1.88 -6.55 -15.52
N PHE A 143 -1.72 -5.24 -15.76
CA PHE A 143 -0.53 -4.50 -15.33
C PHE A 143 -0.46 -4.35 -13.81
N PHE A 144 -1.55 -3.96 -13.15
CA PHE A 144 -1.57 -3.74 -11.70
C PHE A 144 -1.60 -5.03 -10.90
N THR A 145 -2.38 -6.01 -11.34
CA THR A 145 -2.49 -7.31 -10.65
C THR A 145 -1.44 -8.31 -11.11
N GLY A 146 -0.57 -7.99 -12.06
CA GLY A 146 0.36 -8.99 -12.62
C GLY A 146 -0.35 -10.20 -13.27
N GLY A 147 -1.66 -10.11 -13.52
CA GLY A 147 -2.52 -11.17 -14.03
C GLY A 147 -3.14 -12.06 -12.95
N ARG A 148 -3.64 -13.23 -13.39
CA ARG A 148 -4.43 -14.14 -12.53
C ARG A 148 -3.65 -14.68 -11.33
N SER A 149 -2.34 -14.95 -11.50
CA SER A 149 -1.52 -15.57 -10.46
C SER A 149 -1.38 -14.68 -9.22
N PHE A 150 -1.11 -13.39 -9.41
CA PHE A 150 -0.97 -12.48 -8.28
C PHE A 150 -2.33 -12.03 -7.72
N PHE A 151 -3.39 -12.00 -8.54
CA PHE A 151 -4.76 -11.92 -8.03
C PHE A 151 -5.10 -13.08 -7.07
N ILE A 152 -4.79 -14.33 -7.47
CA ILE A 152 -4.96 -15.51 -6.61
C ILE A 152 -4.07 -15.42 -5.37
N ALA A 153 -2.81 -14.98 -5.53
CA ALA A 153 -1.90 -14.80 -4.41
C ALA A 153 -2.44 -13.79 -3.37
N LYS A 154 -3.12 -12.72 -3.80
CA LYS A 154 -3.78 -11.78 -2.88
C LYS A 154 -4.95 -12.42 -2.14
N ILE A 155 -5.76 -13.22 -2.83
CA ILE A 155 -6.85 -13.96 -2.19
C ILE A 155 -6.29 -14.91 -1.13
N ILE A 156 -5.32 -15.75 -1.49
CA ILE A 156 -4.70 -16.71 -0.57
C ILE A 156 -3.99 -15.99 0.58
N GLY A 157 -3.20 -14.95 0.27
CA GLY A 157 -2.47 -14.17 1.26
C GLY A 157 -3.40 -13.48 2.26
N GLY A 158 -4.49 -12.87 1.78
CA GLY A 158 -5.52 -12.32 2.67
C GLY A 158 -6.17 -13.40 3.54
N GLY A 159 -6.41 -14.59 2.99
CA GLY A 159 -6.92 -15.73 3.77
C GLY A 159 -5.97 -16.19 4.86
N LEU A 160 -4.67 -16.24 4.58
CA LEU A 160 -3.64 -16.57 5.58
C LEU A 160 -3.57 -15.53 6.69
N VAL A 161 -3.61 -14.23 6.35
CA VAL A 161 -3.63 -13.14 7.35
C VAL A 161 -4.89 -13.21 8.21
N PHE A 162 -6.06 -13.41 7.59
CA PHE A 162 -7.32 -13.56 8.31
C PHE A 162 -7.31 -14.79 9.23
N ALA A 163 -6.82 -15.94 8.74
CA ALA A 163 -6.65 -17.14 9.56
C ALA A 163 -5.67 -16.93 10.72
N ALA A 164 -4.61 -16.13 10.53
CA ALA A 164 -3.69 -15.78 11.60
C ALA A 164 -4.40 -14.99 12.73
N PHE A 165 -5.30 -14.06 12.41
CA PHE A 165 -6.10 -13.37 13.42
C PHE A 165 -7.01 -14.33 14.20
N ILE A 166 -7.66 -15.27 13.51
CA ILE A 166 -8.48 -16.31 14.18
C ILE A 166 -7.60 -17.16 15.11
N MET A 167 -6.44 -17.60 14.64
CA MET A 167 -5.51 -18.40 15.46
C MET A 167 -5.03 -17.62 16.69
N LEU A 168 -4.67 -16.34 16.52
CA LEU A 168 -4.26 -15.46 17.63
C LEU A 168 -5.38 -15.27 18.65
N GLN A 169 -6.63 -15.11 18.21
CA GLN A 169 -7.76 -15.03 19.13
C GLN A 169 -7.93 -16.33 19.93
N ARG A 170 -7.87 -17.48 19.26
CA ARG A 170 -7.99 -18.80 19.91
C ARG A 170 -6.92 -19.05 20.96
N THR A 171 -5.68 -18.65 20.69
CA THR A 171 -4.59 -18.80 21.67
C THR A 171 -4.82 -17.95 22.93
N ASN A 172 -5.61 -16.88 22.83
CA ASN A 172 -5.90 -15.97 23.94
C ASN A 172 -7.20 -16.32 24.71
N GLY A 173 -7.82 -17.47 24.43
CA GLY A 173 -8.87 -18.04 25.29
C GLY A 173 -10.30 -17.97 24.77
N ASP A 174 -10.54 -17.46 23.55
CA ASP A 174 -11.88 -17.46 22.93
C ASP A 174 -12.08 -18.68 22.03
N GLU A 175 -13.11 -19.48 22.29
CA GLU A 175 -13.44 -20.69 21.52
C GLU A 175 -14.24 -20.43 20.22
N SER A 176 -14.20 -19.21 19.66
CA SER A 176 -14.91 -18.95 18.40
C SER A 176 -14.17 -19.55 17.20
N PHE A 177 -14.85 -20.46 16.49
CA PHE A 177 -14.22 -21.14 15.36
C PHE A 177 -14.13 -20.25 14.10
N VAL A 178 -15.07 -19.29 13.95
CA VAL A 178 -15.26 -18.50 12.72
C VAL A 178 -15.42 -16.99 12.99
N THR A 179 -15.91 -16.61 14.17
CA THR A 179 -16.17 -15.20 14.49
C THR A 179 -14.97 -14.55 15.15
N LEU A 180 -14.65 -13.33 14.73
CA LEU A 180 -13.68 -12.48 15.41
C LEU A 180 -14.41 -11.68 16.47
N GLN A 181 -13.89 -11.62 17.70
CA GLN A 181 -14.51 -10.86 18.79
C GLN A 181 -13.60 -9.74 19.30
N GLY A 182 -14.23 -8.69 19.85
CA GLY A 182 -13.56 -7.59 20.51
C GLY A 182 -12.46 -6.93 19.66
N ASP A 183 -11.30 -6.73 20.29
CA ASP A 183 -10.16 -6.02 19.71
C ASP A 183 -9.56 -6.74 18.50
N TYR A 184 -9.67 -8.08 18.41
CA TYR A 184 -9.17 -8.85 17.27
C TYR A 184 -9.95 -8.55 15.99
N ALA A 185 -11.27 -8.41 16.09
CA ALA A 185 -12.13 -8.01 14.97
C ALA A 185 -11.74 -6.63 14.45
N TRP A 186 -11.55 -5.69 15.38
CA TRP A 186 -11.16 -4.32 15.05
C TRP A 186 -9.76 -4.24 14.43
N ALA A 187 -8.78 -4.94 15.01
CA ALA A 187 -7.41 -4.98 14.50
C ALA A 187 -7.34 -5.64 13.11
N ALA A 188 -8.08 -6.73 12.88
CA ALA A 188 -8.19 -7.36 11.57
C ALA A 188 -8.80 -6.40 10.55
N PHE A 189 -9.93 -5.76 10.89
CA PHE A 189 -10.59 -4.77 10.04
C PHE A 189 -9.65 -3.62 9.67
N LEU A 190 -8.96 -3.02 10.64
CA LEU A 190 -7.99 -1.95 10.41
C LEU A 190 -6.82 -2.40 9.53
N THR A 191 -6.35 -3.64 9.69
CA THR A 191 -5.27 -4.20 8.87
C THR A 191 -5.69 -4.29 7.41
N PHE A 192 -6.87 -4.86 7.12
CA PHE A 192 -7.38 -4.95 5.75
C PHE A 192 -7.79 -3.59 5.18
N ALA A 193 -8.31 -2.67 6.00
CA ALA A 193 -8.58 -1.30 5.59
C ALA A 193 -7.29 -0.56 5.22
N GLY A 194 -6.21 -0.78 5.97
CA GLY A 194 -4.87 -0.26 5.67
C GLY A 194 -4.32 -0.80 4.35
N PHE A 195 -4.39 -2.11 4.12
CA PHE A 195 -4.01 -2.70 2.83
C PHE A 195 -4.83 -2.16 1.68
N PHE A 196 -6.15 -2.05 1.85
CA PHE A 196 -7.04 -1.46 0.86
C PHE A 196 -6.63 -0.01 0.54
N ALA A 197 -6.38 0.82 1.56
CA ALA A 197 -5.94 2.19 1.36
C ALA A 197 -4.62 2.28 0.59
N ILE A 198 -3.63 1.47 0.96
CA ILE A 198 -2.33 1.42 0.28
C ILE A 198 -2.49 1.00 -1.19
N GLU A 199 -3.32 -0.01 -1.47
CA GLU A 199 -3.57 -0.46 -2.84
C GLU A 199 -4.27 0.59 -3.69
N VAL A 200 -5.28 1.26 -3.15
CA VAL A 200 -5.95 2.38 -3.84
C VAL A 200 -4.93 3.45 -4.20
N LEU A 201 -4.07 3.87 -3.26
CA LEU A 201 -3.04 4.88 -3.53
C LEU A 201 -2.01 4.41 -4.55
N LEU A 202 -1.56 3.16 -4.46
CA LEU A 202 -0.64 2.56 -5.43
C LEU A 202 -1.22 2.56 -6.84
N TYR A 203 -2.45 2.08 -7.00
CA TYR A 203 -3.10 1.99 -8.30
C TYR A 203 -3.41 3.38 -8.88
N SER A 204 -3.92 4.29 -8.05
CA SER A 204 -4.14 5.68 -8.43
C SER A 204 -2.85 6.36 -8.89
N SER A 205 -1.74 6.16 -8.19
CA SER A 205 -0.43 6.71 -8.58
C SER A 205 0.15 6.08 -9.86
N GLY A 206 -0.26 4.87 -10.23
CA GLY A 206 0.21 4.21 -11.44
C GLY A 206 -0.65 4.45 -12.68
N CYS A 207 -1.89 4.91 -12.50
CA CYS A 207 -2.95 4.87 -13.51
C CYS A 207 -2.65 5.67 -14.78
N LEU A 208 -1.95 6.80 -14.66
CA LEU A 208 -1.55 7.66 -15.79
C LEU A 208 -0.02 7.74 -15.97
N PHE A 209 0.73 7.23 -15.00
CA PHE A 209 2.19 7.33 -14.96
C PHE A 209 2.84 6.62 -16.16
N TYR A 210 2.35 5.43 -16.49
CA TYR A 210 2.93 4.62 -17.56
C TYR A 210 2.75 5.27 -18.93
N GLU A 211 1.60 5.90 -19.20
CA GLU A 211 1.34 6.56 -20.49
C GLU A 211 2.25 7.76 -20.73
N ILE A 212 2.45 8.58 -19.71
CA ILE A 212 3.32 9.76 -19.82
C ILE A 212 4.75 9.31 -20.03
N ARG A 213 5.21 8.34 -19.25
CA ARG A 213 6.59 7.88 -19.32
C ARG A 213 6.94 7.23 -20.65
N GLN A 214 6.02 6.44 -21.20
CA GLN A 214 6.25 5.76 -22.47
C GLN A 214 5.87 6.64 -23.67
N ALA A 215 5.46 7.89 -23.44
CA ALA A 215 4.92 8.80 -24.45
C ALA A 215 3.79 8.16 -25.29
N THR A 216 3.06 7.19 -24.74
CA THR A 216 1.98 6.48 -25.43
C THR A 216 0.67 7.26 -25.41
N GLN A 217 0.66 8.49 -24.87
CA GLN A 217 -0.52 9.36 -24.86
C GLN A 217 -1.02 9.64 -26.27
N SER A 218 -0.12 9.88 -27.23
CA SER A 218 -0.48 10.10 -28.63
C SER A 218 -1.08 8.84 -29.27
N THR A 219 -0.51 7.67 -28.99
CA THR A 219 -1.04 6.38 -29.45
C THR A 219 -2.40 6.07 -28.83
N LEU A 220 -2.59 6.39 -27.55
CA LEU A 220 -3.86 6.21 -26.85
C LEU A 220 -4.93 7.17 -27.38
N ALA A 221 -4.55 8.41 -27.71
CA ALA A 221 -5.42 9.41 -28.32
C ALA A 221 -5.81 9.06 -29.77
N ALA A 222 -5.01 8.23 -30.46
CA ALA A 222 -5.35 7.73 -31.80
C ALA A 222 -6.41 6.62 -31.79
N ILE A 223 -6.72 6.03 -30.62
CA ILE A 223 -7.79 5.05 -30.49
C ILE A 223 -9.13 5.80 -30.66
N PRO A 224 -10.11 5.27 -31.42
CA PRO A 224 -11.41 5.90 -31.64
C PRO A 224 -12.33 5.77 -30.40
N LEU A 225 -11.83 6.17 -29.23
CA LEU A 225 -12.54 6.21 -27.96
C LEU A 225 -12.44 7.63 -27.39
N SER A 226 -13.49 8.08 -26.73
CA SER A 226 -13.43 9.37 -26.02
C SER A 226 -12.44 9.29 -24.85
N GLY A 227 -11.76 10.41 -24.56
CA GLY A 227 -10.83 10.48 -23.43
C GLY A 227 -11.48 10.10 -22.09
N VAL A 228 -12.74 10.49 -21.89
CA VAL A 228 -13.53 10.11 -20.70
C VAL A 228 -13.68 8.60 -20.61
N ARG A 229 -14.00 7.92 -21.72
CA ARG A 229 -14.15 6.46 -21.72
C ARG A 229 -12.82 5.77 -21.42
N ILE A 230 -11.71 6.27 -21.95
CA ILE A 230 -10.37 5.74 -21.64
C ILE A 230 -10.08 5.84 -20.15
N LEU A 231 -10.33 7.01 -19.53
CA LEU A 231 -10.14 7.22 -18.10
C LEU A 231 -11.04 6.32 -17.24
N LEU A 232 -12.31 6.15 -17.63
CA LEU A 232 -13.25 5.26 -16.95
C LEU A 232 -12.83 3.79 -17.07
N GLU A 233 -12.39 3.34 -18.25
CA GLU A 233 -11.89 1.97 -18.43
C GLU A 233 -10.63 1.74 -17.59
N LYS A 234 -9.72 2.73 -17.49
CA LYS A 234 -8.56 2.66 -16.60
C LYS A 234 -8.93 2.55 -15.13
N ALA A 235 -9.85 3.41 -14.67
CA ALA A 235 -10.38 3.35 -13.32
C ALA A 235 -11.06 2.01 -13.05
N GLY A 236 -11.83 1.50 -14.00
CA GLY A 236 -12.45 0.17 -13.96
C GLY A 236 -11.42 -0.95 -13.75
N GLY A 237 -10.28 -0.91 -14.45
CA GLY A 237 -9.22 -1.90 -14.31
C GLY A 237 -8.61 -1.89 -12.90
N CYS A 238 -8.43 -0.70 -12.33
CA CYS A 238 -8.00 -0.52 -10.94
C CYS A 238 -9.05 -1.02 -9.93
N LEU A 239 -10.33 -0.76 -10.17
CA LEU A 239 -11.43 -1.23 -9.31
C LEU A 239 -11.50 -2.76 -9.28
N ILE A 240 -11.36 -3.43 -10.43
CA ILE A 240 -11.31 -4.90 -10.48
C ILE A 240 -10.09 -5.42 -9.69
N ALA A 241 -8.96 -4.72 -9.78
CA ALA A 241 -7.74 -5.07 -9.04
C ALA A 241 -7.88 -4.94 -7.50
N LEU A 242 -8.89 -4.21 -7.02
CA LEU A 242 -9.20 -4.02 -5.58
C LEU A 242 -10.19 -5.04 -5.03
N ILE A 243 -10.81 -5.87 -5.88
CA ILE A 243 -11.81 -6.86 -5.46
C ILE A 243 -11.31 -7.77 -4.32
N PRO A 244 -10.08 -8.33 -4.33
CA PRO A 244 -9.61 -9.18 -3.24
C PRO A 244 -9.57 -8.44 -1.88
N SER A 245 -9.16 -7.18 -1.89
CA SER A 245 -9.08 -6.36 -0.68
C SER A 245 -10.46 -5.97 -0.16
N ILE A 246 -11.39 -5.63 -1.06
CA ILE A 246 -12.80 -5.41 -0.71
C ILE A 246 -13.44 -6.68 -0.15
N PHE A 247 -13.16 -7.84 -0.77
CA PHE A 247 -13.64 -9.13 -0.32
C PHE A 247 -13.18 -9.43 1.11
N TRP A 248 -11.88 -9.32 1.40
CA TRP A 248 -11.37 -9.59 2.75
C TRP A 248 -11.82 -8.56 3.78
N LEU A 249 -11.93 -7.28 3.41
CA LEU A 249 -12.52 -6.26 4.26
C LEU A 249 -13.98 -6.63 4.61
N GLY A 250 -14.77 -7.04 3.62
CA GLY A 250 -16.13 -7.55 3.83
C GLY A 250 -16.17 -8.78 4.75
N MET A 251 -15.25 -9.73 4.56
CA MET A 251 -15.13 -10.90 5.43
C MET A 251 -14.82 -10.52 6.88
N THR A 252 -13.98 -9.51 7.14
CA THR A 252 -13.76 -9.04 8.52
C THR A 252 -15.01 -8.42 9.13
N VAL A 253 -15.79 -7.65 8.36
CA VAL A 253 -17.07 -7.09 8.82
C VAL A 253 -18.07 -8.19 9.14
N LEU A 254 -18.17 -9.22 8.30
CA LEU A 254 -19.09 -10.35 8.53
C LEU A 254 -18.67 -11.20 9.73
N ALA A 255 -17.38 -11.47 9.89
CA ALA A 255 -16.88 -12.31 10.96
C ALA A 255 -16.83 -11.60 12.32
N GLY A 256 -16.66 -10.28 12.33
CA GLY A 256 -16.46 -9.46 13.54
C GLY A 256 -17.44 -8.31 13.70
N TYR A 257 -18.67 -8.46 13.19
CA TYR A 257 -19.67 -7.39 13.13
C TYR A 257 -19.84 -6.67 14.46
N ASP A 258 -20.01 -7.39 15.58
CA ASP A 258 -20.29 -6.77 16.88
C ASP A 258 -19.14 -5.90 17.39
N GLY A 259 -17.88 -6.34 17.19
CA GLY A 259 -16.70 -5.57 17.57
C GLY A 259 -16.53 -4.34 16.68
N ILE A 260 -16.72 -4.51 15.37
CA ILE A 260 -16.57 -3.42 14.40
C ILE A 260 -17.70 -2.40 14.54
N ALA A 261 -18.96 -2.83 14.73
CA ALA A 261 -20.11 -1.92 14.84
C ALA A 261 -20.03 -1.02 16.10
N ARG A 262 -19.34 -1.47 17.15
CA ARG A 262 -19.11 -0.66 18.36
C ARG A 262 -18.11 0.47 18.12
N GLU A 263 -17.01 0.17 17.42
CA GLU A 263 -15.90 1.13 17.20
C GLU A 263 -16.08 1.96 15.91
N CYS A 264 -16.77 1.41 14.91
CA CYS A 264 -16.90 2.00 13.59
C CYS A 264 -18.15 2.89 13.51
N SER A 265 -17.96 4.19 13.74
CA SER A 265 -19.00 5.17 13.49
C SER A 265 -19.17 5.45 11.99
N MET A 266 -20.41 5.73 11.54
CA MET A 266 -20.68 6.13 10.15
C MET A 266 -19.85 7.36 9.73
N THR A 267 -19.63 8.29 10.66
CA THR A 267 -18.79 9.48 10.45
C THR A 267 -17.34 9.10 10.14
N MET A 268 -16.80 8.09 10.81
CA MET A 268 -15.45 7.58 10.54
C MET A 268 -15.36 6.99 9.14
N VAL A 269 -16.33 6.15 8.74
CA VAL A 269 -16.37 5.56 7.39
C VAL A 269 -16.38 6.64 6.31
N ILE A 270 -17.28 7.63 6.44
CA ILE A 270 -17.37 8.75 5.49
C ILE A 270 -16.06 9.53 5.46
N SER A 271 -15.46 9.83 6.62
CA SER A 271 -14.19 10.56 6.70
C SER A 271 -13.07 9.80 6.01
N VAL A 272 -12.96 8.48 6.23
CA VAL A 272 -11.97 7.63 5.57
C VAL A 272 -12.19 7.61 4.06
N LEU A 273 -13.43 7.48 3.58
CA LEU A 273 -13.73 7.50 2.15
C LEU A 273 -13.39 8.83 1.49
N ILE A 274 -13.68 9.96 2.16
CA ILE A 274 -13.31 11.30 1.66
C ILE A 274 -11.79 11.46 1.61
N VAL A 275 -11.09 11.09 2.68
CA VAL A 275 -9.61 11.19 2.75
C VAL A 275 -8.96 10.29 1.71
N LEU A 276 -9.48 9.07 1.53
CA LEU A 276 -8.97 8.13 0.54
C LEU A 276 -9.24 8.63 -0.88
N GLY A 277 -10.44 9.14 -1.15
CA GLY A 277 -10.81 9.76 -2.42
C GLY A 277 -9.90 10.94 -2.76
N PHE A 278 -9.72 11.87 -1.81
CA PHE A 278 -8.81 13.00 -1.97
C PHE A 278 -7.37 12.55 -2.22
N SER A 279 -6.86 11.63 -1.40
CA SER A 279 -5.49 11.12 -1.52
C SER A 279 -5.26 10.36 -2.82
N SER A 280 -6.27 9.62 -3.30
CA SER A 280 -6.24 8.95 -4.59
C SER A 280 -6.17 9.96 -5.75
N HIS A 281 -6.91 11.06 -5.67
CA HIS A 281 -6.87 12.12 -6.66
C HIS A 281 -5.51 12.85 -6.67
N MET A 282 -4.96 13.15 -5.49
CA MET A 282 -3.60 13.67 -5.36
C MET A 282 -2.56 12.70 -5.94
N ALA A 283 -2.70 11.40 -5.69
CA ALA A 283 -1.80 10.39 -6.25
C ALA A 283 -1.83 10.38 -7.78
N VAL A 284 -3.01 10.44 -8.39
CA VAL A 284 -3.17 10.53 -9.85
C VAL A 284 -2.47 11.79 -10.37
N ILE A 285 -2.72 12.94 -9.75
CA ILE A 285 -2.13 14.21 -10.17
C ILE A 285 -0.60 14.19 -10.06
N LEU A 286 -0.07 13.77 -8.91
CA LEU A 286 1.37 13.75 -8.64
C LEU A 286 2.09 12.74 -9.53
N SER A 287 1.41 11.68 -9.97
CA SER A 287 1.94 10.72 -10.93
C SER A 287 2.23 11.33 -12.30
N LEU A 288 1.56 12.43 -12.66
CA LEU A 288 1.83 13.13 -13.92
C LEU A 288 3.20 13.83 -13.90
N TYR A 289 3.67 14.21 -12.72
CA TYR A 289 4.86 15.06 -12.55
C TYR A 289 6.07 14.33 -11.96
N THR A 290 5.81 13.42 -11.03
CA THR A 290 6.85 12.78 -10.24
C THR A 290 6.97 11.33 -10.65
N ARG A 291 8.21 10.86 -10.87
CA ARG A 291 8.46 9.52 -11.41
C ARG A 291 8.01 8.41 -10.46
N TRP A 292 8.85 8.08 -9.51
CA TRP A 292 8.60 7.04 -8.49
C TRP A 292 8.23 7.64 -7.14
N ALA A 293 8.36 8.96 -7.02
CA ALA A 293 8.07 9.68 -5.79
C ALA A 293 6.58 9.99 -5.62
N ALA A 294 5.72 9.70 -6.61
CA ALA A 294 4.30 10.06 -6.55
C ALA A 294 3.62 9.54 -5.28
N LEU A 295 3.80 8.26 -4.94
CA LEU A 295 3.20 7.69 -3.73
C LEU A 295 3.79 8.26 -2.42
N PRO A 296 5.13 8.24 -2.19
CA PRO A 296 5.68 8.80 -0.95
C PRO A 296 5.44 10.31 -0.84
N LEU A 297 5.42 11.05 -1.96
CA LEU A 297 5.06 12.46 -1.98
C LEU A 297 3.58 12.66 -1.71
N THR A 298 2.70 11.77 -2.20
CA THR A 298 1.28 11.78 -1.83
C THR A 298 1.13 11.58 -0.34
N VAL A 299 1.80 10.60 0.27
CA VAL A 299 1.75 10.36 1.72
C VAL A 299 2.32 11.55 2.50
N LEU A 300 3.48 12.06 2.06
CA LEU A 300 4.16 13.19 2.69
C LEU A 300 3.36 14.50 2.58
N LEU A 301 2.61 14.70 1.50
CA LEU A 301 1.75 15.87 1.33
C LEU A 301 0.39 15.65 1.96
N SER A 302 -0.16 14.44 1.93
CA SER A 302 -1.46 14.10 2.51
C SER A 302 -1.43 14.16 4.02
N ALA A 303 -0.31 13.84 4.69
CA ALA A 303 -0.19 13.96 6.14
C ALA A 303 -0.32 15.42 6.65
N PRO A 304 0.50 16.40 6.22
CA PRO A 304 0.33 17.79 6.58
C PRO A 304 -0.92 18.39 5.94
N ALA A 305 -1.32 18.00 4.72
CA ALA A 305 -2.61 18.42 4.17
C ALA A 305 -3.78 17.92 5.01
N PHE A 306 -3.68 16.74 5.62
CA PHE A 306 -4.71 16.26 6.54
C PHE A 306 -4.78 17.16 7.78
N PHE A 307 -3.66 17.50 8.41
CA PHE A 307 -3.68 18.38 9.59
C PHE A 307 -4.04 19.83 9.26
N CYS A 308 -3.56 20.36 8.13
CA CYS A 308 -3.76 21.76 7.75
C CYS A 308 -5.09 22.01 7.01
N LEU A 309 -5.64 21.00 6.33
CA LEU A 309 -6.84 21.14 5.49
C LEU A 309 -7.96 20.24 5.99
N ALA A 310 -7.70 18.94 6.22
CA ALA A 310 -8.75 18.03 6.66
C ALA A 310 -9.24 18.31 8.08
N ALA A 311 -8.39 18.74 9.02
CA ALA A 311 -8.86 19.11 10.36
C ALA A 311 -9.81 20.34 10.34
N PRO A 312 -9.52 21.43 9.60
CA PRO A 312 -10.50 22.48 9.35
C PRO A 312 -11.76 22.00 8.63
N ILE A 313 -11.65 21.11 7.64
CA ILE A 313 -12.81 20.56 6.90
C ILE A 313 -13.68 19.66 7.78
N LEU A 314 -13.09 18.85 8.66
CA LEU A 314 -13.83 18.07 9.65
C LEU A 314 -14.55 19.00 10.63
N ASN A 315 -13.89 20.10 11.03
CA ASN A 315 -14.53 21.18 11.79
C ASN A 315 -15.63 21.88 10.98
N LEU A 316 -15.51 22.01 9.65
CA LEU A 316 -16.59 22.55 8.81
C LEU A 316 -17.86 21.75 9.01
N THR A 317 -17.80 20.40 9.04
CA THR A 317 -18.96 19.56 9.37
C THR A 317 -19.64 19.98 10.68
N THR A 318 -18.84 20.19 11.73
CA THR A 318 -19.36 20.57 13.05
C THR A 318 -19.97 21.97 13.03
N THR A 319 -19.34 22.91 12.33
CA THR A 319 -19.86 24.28 12.18
C THR A 319 -21.09 24.33 11.29
N THR A 320 -21.14 23.59 10.18
CA THR A 320 -22.31 23.47 9.30
C THR A 320 -23.48 22.87 10.07
N ASN A 321 -23.26 21.84 10.88
CA ASN A 321 -24.30 21.28 11.73
C ASN A 321 -24.76 22.29 12.81
N ALA A 322 -23.84 23.07 13.39
CA ALA A 322 -24.18 24.10 14.37
C ALA A 322 -25.00 25.25 13.74
N ILE A 323 -24.64 25.69 12.53
CA ILE A 323 -25.37 26.71 11.76
C ILE A 323 -26.73 26.17 11.31
N ALA A 324 -26.81 24.92 10.83
CA ALA A 324 -28.08 24.33 10.43
C ALA A 324 -29.04 24.21 11.62
N ARG A 325 -28.55 23.80 12.79
CA ARG A 325 -29.33 23.80 14.04
C ARG A 325 -29.81 25.19 14.43
N SER A 326 -28.98 26.23 14.28
CA SER A 326 -29.39 27.60 14.59
C SER A 326 -30.45 28.14 13.63
N GLN A 327 -30.56 27.57 12.44
CA GLN A 327 -31.57 27.90 11.43
C GLN A 327 -32.78 26.95 11.43
N HIS A 328 -32.90 26.04 12.41
CA HIS A 328 -33.94 25.00 12.45
C HIS A 328 -33.99 24.11 11.20
N ILE A 329 -32.86 23.95 10.51
CA ILE A 329 -32.72 23.05 9.37
C ILE A 329 -32.17 21.71 9.88
N GLU A 330 -32.87 20.62 9.61
CA GLU A 330 -32.35 19.28 9.89
C GLU A 330 -31.17 18.99 8.95
N SER A 331 -29.93 19.21 9.42
CA SER A 331 -28.75 18.85 8.64
C SER A 331 -28.63 17.34 8.58
N THR A 332 -28.84 16.78 7.40
CA THR A 332 -28.46 15.39 7.15
C THR A 332 -26.94 15.29 7.10
N LEU A 333 -26.38 14.20 7.65
CA LEU A 333 -24.95 13.86 7.57
C LEU A 333 -24.41 13.97 6.12
N LEU A 334 -25.28 13.65 5.17
CA LEU A 334 -25.04 13.66 3.73
C LEU A 334 -24.82 15.08 3.20
N LEU A 335 -25.63 16.06 3.64
CA LEU A 335 -25.47 17.47 3.27
C LEU A 335 -24.11 18.00 3.76
N SER A 336 -23.74 17.72 5.01
CA SER A 336 -22.47 18.18 5.57
C SER A 336 -21.27 17.51 4.88
N ALA A 337 -21.39 16.23 4.48
CA ALA A 337 -20.39 15.56 3.67
C ALA A 337 -20.25 16.19 2.26
N PHE A 338 -21.35 16.55 1.61
CA PHE A 338 -21.35 17.24 0.32
C PHE A 338 -20.70 18.63 0.40
N VAL A 339 -21.05 19.40 1.43
CA VAL A 339 -20.47 20.72 1.68
C VAL A 339 -18.95 20.59 1.85
N ASN A 340 -18.50 19.64 2.66
CA ASN A 340 -17.06 19.38 2.84
C ASN A 340 -16.38 18.97 1.52
N LEU A 341 -16.97 18.07 0.75
CA LEU A 341 -16.40 17.62 -0.51
C LEU A 341 -16.31 18.76 -1.52
N PHE A 342 -17.35 19.60 -1.61
CA PHE A 342 -17.36 20.79 -2.45
C PHE A 342 -16.25 21.77 -2.06
N TRP A 343 -16.11 22.10 -0.78
CA TRP A 343 -15.07 23.04 -0.33
C TRP A 343 -13.65 22.47 -0.47
N THR A 344 -13.47 21.17 -0.20
CA THR A 344 -12.20 20.46 -0.44
C THR A 344 -11.82 20.55 -1.92
N TRP A 345 -12.79 20.30 -2.81
CA TRP A 345 -12.56 20.42 -4.24
C TRP A 345 -12.25 21.87 -4.65
N LEU A 346 -13.04 22.84 -4.19
CA LEU A 346 -12.89 24.25 -4.58
C LEU A 346 -11.56 24.86 -4.11
N PHE A 347 -11.13 24.60 -2.87
CA PHE A 347 -9.95 25.27 -2.31
C PHE A 347 -8.64 24.51 -2.55
N ILE A 348 -8.69 23.20 -2.79
CA ILE A 348 -7.48 22.38 -2.88
C ILE A 348 -7.34 21.80 -4.27
N LEU A 349 -8.37 21.12 -4.76
CA LEU A 349 -8.29 20.42 -6.03
C LEU A 349 -8.32 21.38 -7.22
N LEU A 350 -9.20 22.37 -7.21
CA LEU A 350 -9.36 23.30 -8.33
C LEU A 350 -8.10 24.16 -8.55
N PRO A 351 -7.48 24.80 -7.55
CA PRO A 351 -6.25 25.57 -7.77
C PRO A 351 -5.10 24.69 -8.26
N LEU A 352 -5.00 23.46 -7.72
CA LEU A 352 -4.00 22.50 -8.16
C LEU A 352 -4.25 22.09 -9.63
N GLN A 353 -5.49 21.77 -10.00
CA GLN A 353 -5.88 21.44 -11.38
C GLN A 353 -5.60 22.59 -12.36
N LEU A 354 -5.89 23.83 -11.96
CA LEU A 354 -5.61 25.02 -12.76
C LEU A 354 -4.10 25.24 -12.93
N TRP A 355 -3.33 25.15 -11.85
CA TRP A 355 -1.87 25.27 -11.89
C TRP A 355 -1.24 24.18 -12.79
N ILE A 356 -1.77 22.96 -12.73
CA ILE A 356 -1.36 21.83 -13.58
C ILE A 356 -1.60 22.12 -15.04
N LYS A 357 -2.82 22.58 -15.37
CA LYS A 357 -3.21 22.94 -16.73
C LYS A 357 -2.31 24.03 -17.29
N ASP A 358 -2.02 25.07 -16.51
CA ASP A 358 -1.17 26.18 -16.93
C ASP A 358 0.28 25.73 -17.17
N ARG A 359 0.83 24.90 -16.26
CA ARG A 359 2.17 24.32 -16.41
C ARG A 359 2.27 23.45 -17.67
N TRP A 360 1.25 22.63 -17.93
CA TRP A 360 1.22 21.75 -19.10
C TRP A 360 1.18 22.56 -20.41
N ASN A 361 0.32 23.57 -20.48
CA ASN A 361 0.23 24.47 -21.63
C ASN A 361 1.58 25.14 -21.93
N HIS A 362 2.28 25.59 -20.88
CA HIS A 362 3.59 26.20 -21.02
C HIS A 362 4.65 25.22 -21.56
N ILE A 363 4.60 23.93 -21.19
CA ILE A 363 5.55 22.93 -21.69
C ILE A 363 5.23 22.54 -23.14
N SER A 364 3.95 22.42 -23.49
CA SER A 364 3.52 22.01 -24.84
C SER A 364 3.72 23.06 -25.94
N GLN A 365 4.05 24.30 -25.56
CA GLN A 365 4.34 25.38 -26.50
C GLN A 365 5.81 25.42 -26.95
N PHE A 366 6.68 24.61 -26.33
CA PHE A 366 8.05 24.35 -26.75
C PHE A 366 8.17 22.95 -27.32
#